data_AF-A0AAD7RTS6-F1
#
_entry.id   AF-A0AAD7RTS6-F1
#
_cell.length_a   1.000
_cell.length_b   1.000
_cell.length_c   1.000
_cell.angle_alpha   90.00
_cell.angle_beta   90.00
_cell.angle_gamma   90.00
#
_symmetry.space_group_name_H-M   'P 1'
#
loop_
_entity.id
_entity.type
_entity.pdbx_description
1 polymer ?
#
loop_
_entity_poly.entity_id
_entity_poly.type
_entity_poly.pdbx_seq_one_letter_code
_entity_poly.pdbx_strand_id
1 'polypeptide(L)'
;MTNGQSQKAVGRSGSGASSAFHYRPSSPIQLLSMMCCPDVAEAYGHELLQQPAQCAHLSPLSSAWWTVKWFISNSREKYSEEMYDRGTLYRHIFYTDLIDDSLKSMTKRKWKDLVSRVRKTEDFFLK
;
A
#
# COMPACT_ATOMS: atom_id res chain seq x y z
N MET A 1 -58.00 17.83 5.55
CA MET A 1 -57.94 18.62 6.78
C MET A 1 -56.91 17.98 7.69
N THR A 2 -55.79 18.69 7.84
CA THR A 2 -54.59 18.39 8.62
C THR A 2 -54.78 18.77 10.08
N ASN A 3 -54.18 17.99 11.00
CA ASN A 3 -53.79 18.35 12.37
C ASN A 3 -52.91 17.18 12.88
N GLY A 4 -51.79 17.32 13.59
CA GLY A 4 -51.10 18.46 14.20
C GLY A 4 -49.84 17.91 14.89
N GLN A 5 -48.88 18.81 15.12
CA GLN A 5 -47.50 18.62 15.60
C GLN A 5 -47.33 17.82 16.91
N SER A 6 -46.14 17.23 17.12
CA SER A 6 -45.26 17.65 18.23
C SER A 6 -43.84 17.08 18.08
N GLN A 7 -42.87 18.00 18.00
CA GLN A 7 -41.45 17.76 18.17
C GLN A 7 -41.14 17.33 19.61
N LYS A 8 -40.13 16.47 19.80
CA LYS A 8 -39.35 16.44 21.04
C LYS A 8 -37.88 16.18 20.71
N ALA A 9 -37.11 17.26 20.66
CA ALA A 9 -35.66 17.22 20.76
C ALA A 9 -35.29 16.84 22.21
N VAL A 10 -34.45 15.82 22.37
CA VAL A 10 -33.67 15.62 23.59
C VAL A 10 -32.22 15.59 23.16
N GLY A 11 -31.53 16.70 23.45
CA GLY A 11 -30.09 16.79 23.29
C GLY A 11 -29.39 15.84 24.24
N ARG A 12 -28.31 15.25 23.77
CA ARG A 12 -27.25 14.72 24.62
C ARG A 12 -25.94 15.30 24.13
N SER A 13 -25.43 16.22 24.93
CA SER A 13 -24.12 16.83 24.79
C SER A 13 -23.01 15.82 25.11
N GLY A 14 -21.97 15.81 24.28
CA GLY A 14 -20.60 15.61 24.72
C GLY A 14 -20.03 14.19 24.64
N SER A 15 -19.27 13.91 23.58
CA SER A 15 -17.89 13.42 23.68
C SER A 15 -17.29 13.39 22.28
N GLY A 16 -16.34 14.30 22.04
CA GLY A 16 -15.61 14.37 20.78
C GLY A 16 -14.73 13.14 20.61
N ALA A 17 -15.09 12.30 19.66
CA ALA A 17 -14.13 11.48 18.93
C ALA A 17 -14.32 11.86 17.47
N SER A 18 -13.31 12.50 16.88
CA SER A 18 -13.26 12.76 15.45
C SER A 18 -13.13 11.40 14.76
N SER A 19 -14.24 10.69 14.55
CA SER A 19 -14.28 9.49 13.74
C SER A 19 -14.07 9.94 12.30
N ALA A 20 -12.86 9.75 11.80
CA ALA A 20 -12.59 9.85 10.37
C ALA A 20 -13.60 8.93 9.67
N PHE A 21 -14.49 9.52 8.87
CA PHE A 21 -15.45 8.77 8.09
C PHE A 21 -14.69 8.02 6.99
N HIS A 22 -14.26 6.80 7.28
CA HIS A 22 -13.72 5.89 6.28
C HIS A 22 -14.89 5.40 5.41
N TYR A 23 -14.92 5.84 4.16
CA TYR A 23 -15.92 5.40 3.17
C TYR A 23 -15.68 3.93 2.85
N ARG A 24 -16.57 3.05 3.32
CA ARG A 24 -16.56 1.61 3.00
C ARG A 24 -17.15 1.43 1.60
N PRO A 25 -16.38 0.95 0.61
CA PRO A 25 -16.94 0.59 -0.69
C PRO A 25 -17.83 -0.64 -0.53
N SER A 26 -19.04 -0.55 -1.06
CA SER A 26 -20.05 -1.61 -1.05
C SER A 26 -19.87 -2.64 -2.18
N SER A 27 -18.86 -2.45 -3.03
CA SER A 27 -18.56 -3.31 -4.18
C SER A 27 -17.07 -3.68 -4.25
N PRO A 28 -16.72 -4.81 -4.89
CA PRO A 28 -15.33 -5.23 -5.07
C PRO A 28 -14.53 -4.14 -5.78
N ILE A 29 -13.43 -3.72 -5.15
CA ILE A 29 -12.51 -2.74 -5.74
C ILE A 29 -11.56 -3.51 -6.66
N GLN A 30 -11.49 -3.14 -7.93
CA GLN A 30 -10.42 -3.61 -8.82
C GLN A 30 -9.10 -3.00 -8.37
N LEU A 31 -8.40 -3.70 -7.48
CA LEU A 31 -6.97 -3.52 -7.29
C LEU A 31 -6.27 -4.35 -8.35
N LEU A 32 -5.31 -3.73 -9.05
CA LEU A 32 -4.50 -4.31 -10.12
C LEU A 32 -4.32 -5.83 -10.00
N SER A 33 -4.83 -6.61 -10.98
CA SER A 33 -4.77 -8.09 -11.07
C SER A 33 -5.34 -8.90 -9.89
N MET A 34 -5.79 -8.27 -8.80
CA MET A 34 -6.17 -8.96 -7.56
C MET A 34 -7.53 -8.46 -7.08
N MET A 35 -8.56 -9.29 -7.18
CA MET A 35 -9.85 -9.00 -6.55
C MET A 35 -9.70 -9.20 -5.04
N CYS A 36 -9.72 -8.11 -4.28
CA CYS A 36 -9.87 -8.20 -2.84
C CYS A 36 -11.36 -8.31 -2.50
N CYS A 37 -11.77 -9.42 -1.88
CA CYS A 37 -13.15 -9.61 -1.41
C CYS A 37 -13.31 -8.96 -0.02
N PRO A 38 -14.09 -7.87 0.10
CA PRO A 38 -14.22 -7.15 1.38
C PRO A 38 -14.78 -8.02 2.50
N ASP A 39 -15.73 -8.91 2.17
CA ASP A 39 -16.38 -9.80 3.13
C ASP A 39 -15.40 -10.80 3.75
N VAL A 40 -14.41 -11.25 2.97
CA VAL A 40 -13.35 -12.15 3.47
C VAL A 40 -12.43 -11.40 4.41
N ALA A 41 -12.00 -10.18 4.06
CA ALA A 41 -11.16 -9.36 4.92
C ALA A 41 -11.82 -9.09 6.28
N GLU A 42 -13.11 -8.75 6.27
CA GLU A 42 -13.90 -8.50 7.49
C GLU A 42 -14.04 -9.76 8.36
N ALA A 43 -14.27 -10.93 7.75
CA ALA A 43 -14.36 -12.20 8.48
C ALA A 43 -13.06 -12.56 9.25
N TYR A 44 -11.90 -12.11 8.74
CA TYR A 44 -10.60 -12.25 9.41
C TYR A 44 -10.25 -11.06 10.32
N GLY A 45 -11.14 -10.09 10.48
CA GLY A 45 -10.92 -8.90 11.32
C GLY A 45 -10.01 -7.85 10.70
N HIS A 46 -9.87 -7.83 9.37
CA HIS A 46 -9.09 -6.84 8.63
C HIS A 46 -9.97 -5.70 8.10
N GLU A 47 -9.50 -4.46 8.25
CA GLU A 47 -10.11 -3.28 7.65
C GLU A 47 -9.43 -2.96 6.30
N LEU A 48 -10.24 -2.67 5.28
CA LEU A 48 -9.74 -2.28 3.97
C LEU A 48 -9.58 -0.77 3.87
N LEU A 49 -8.34 -0.33 3.65
CA LEU A 49 -8.02 1.07 3.41
C LEU A 49 -8.08 1.36 1.91
N GLN A 50 -8.94 2.29 1.50
CA GLN A 50 -8.95 2.82 0.15
C GLN A 50 -7.86 3.88 -0.01
N GLN A 51 -7.00 3.70 -1.01
CA GLN A 51 -6.04 4.71 -1.43
C GLN A 51 -6.56 5.41 -2.68
N PRO A 52 -6.62 6.75 -2.72
CA PRO A 52 -6.97 7.48 -3.93
C PRO A 52 -6.02 7.10 -5.08
N ALA A 53 -6.55 6.86 -6.28
CA ALA A 53 -5.77 6.40 -7.44
C ALA A 53 -4.58 7.34 -7.77
N GLN A 54 -4.77 8.64 -7.59
CA GLN A 54 -3.75 9.69 -7.77
C GLN A 54 -2.64 9.69 -6.71
N CYS A 55 -2.83 8.98 -5.60
CA CYS A 55 -1.89 8.90 -4.48
C CYS A 55 -1.15 7.56 -4.43
N ALA A 56 -1.03 6.83 -5.56
CA ALA A 56 -0.34 5.55 -5.63
C ALA A 56 1.09 5.57 -5.03
N HIS A 57 1.78 6.71 -5.16
CA HIS A 57 3.13 6.94 -4.64
C HIS A 57 3.19 7.03 -3.11
N LEU A 58 2.06 7.30 -2.44
CA LEU A 58 1.92 7.29 -0.99
C LEU A 58 1.76 5.87 -0.43
N SER A 59 1.64 4.84 -1.28
CA SER A 59 1.57 3.48 -0.77
C SER A 59 2.93 3.08 -0.14
N PRO A 60 2.92 2.51 1.08
CA PRO A 60 4.11 1.85 1.62
C PRO A 60 4.66 0.77 0.67
N LEU A 61 3.77 0.11 -0.08
CA LEU A 61 4.15 -0.88 -1.08
C LEU A 61 4.90 -0.24 -2.27
N SER A 62 4.43 0.91 -2.76
CA SER A 62 5.13 1.66 -3.82
C SER A 62 6.52 2.08 -3.37
N SER A 63 6.65 2.55 -2.13
CA SER A 63 7.94 2.93 -1.54
C SER A 63 8.89 1.73 -1.38
N ALA A 64 8.37 0.59 -0.94
CA ALA A 64 9.14 -0.64 -0.86
C ALA A 64 9.57 -1.12 -2.25
N TRP A 65 8.67 -1.07 -3.24
CA TRP A 65 8.94 -1.44 -4.62
C TRP A 65 10.02 -0.54 -5.25
N TRP A 66 10.03 0.75 -4.95
CA TRP A 66 11.11 1.66 -5.34
C TRP A 66 12.46 1.26 -4.74
N THR A 67 12.48 0.88 -3.47
CA THR A 67 13.70 0.45 -2.79
C THR A 67 14.24 -0.86 -3.40
N VAL A 68 13.35 -1.81 -3.71
CA VAL A 68 13.70 -3.06 -4.41
C VAL A 68 14.22 -2.77 -5.81
N LYS A 69 13.55 -1.92 -6.59
CA LYS A 69 14.02 -1.50 -7.93
C LYS A 69 15.41 -0.88 -7.85
N TRP A 70 15.64 -0.01 -6.87
CA TRP A 70 16.96 0.60 -6.66
C TRP A 70 18.01 -0.46 -6.34
N PHE A 71 17.72 -1.41 -5.44
CA PHE A 71 18.63 -2.52 -5.12
C PHE A 71 18.97 -3.36 -6.35
N ILE A 72 17.97 -3.70 -7.16
CA ILE A 72 18.12 -4.46 -8.41
C ILE A 72 19.05 -3.73 -9.36
N SER A 73 18.81 -2.44 -9.63
CA SER A 73 19.63 -1.65 -10.55
C SER A 73 21.09 -1.53 -10.09
N ASN A 74 21.32 -1.37 -8.79
CA ASN A 74 22.68 -1.20 -8.24
C ASN A 74 23.45 -2.52 -8.07
N SER A 75 22.74 -3.64 -7.89
CA SER A 75 23.37 -4.93 -7.62
C SER A 75 23.41 -5.83 -8.84
N ARG A 76 22.77 -5.45 -9.96
CA ARG A 76 22.60 -6.27 -11.18
C ARG A 76 23.87 -7.00 -11.64
N GLU A 77 25.02 -6.33 -11.57
CA GLU A 77 26.30 -6.89 -12.02
C GLU A 77 26.74 -8.09 -11.18
N LYS A 78 26.49 -8.08 -9.86
CA LYS A 78 26.84 -9.17 -8.95
C LYS A 78 26.00 -10.42 -9.16
N TYR A 79 24.81 -10.26 -9.72
CA TYR A 79 23.86 -11.33 -9.98
C TYR A 79 23.76 -11.66 -11.47
N SER A 80 24.77 -11.26 -12.26
CA SER A 80 24.84 -11.60 -13.66
C SER A 80 26.13 -12.33 -14.00
N GLU A 81 25.99 -13.41 -14.76
CA GLU A 81 27.11 -14.18 -15.29
C GLU A 81 27.11 -14.03 -16.81
N GLU A 82 28.29 -13.76 -17.35
CA GLU A 82 28.49 -13.69 -18.80
C GLU A 82 29.02 -15.03 -19.29
N MET A 83 28.28 -15.64 -20.20
CA MET A 83 28.64 -16.89 -20.86
C MET A 83 28.89 -16.63 -22.33
N TYR A 84 30.04 -17.09 -22.82
CA TYR A 84 30.36 -17.01 -24.23
C TYR A 84 30.04 -18.35 -24.90
N ASP A 85 29.08 -18.35 -25.82
CA ASP A 85 28.73 -19.56 -26.59
C ASP A 85 28.57 -19.22 -28.08
N ARG A 86 29.18 -20.05 -28.95
CA ARG A 86 29.12 -19.95 -30.42
C ARG A 86 29.33 -18.53 -30.98
N GLY A 87 30.27 -17.77 -30.42
CA GLY A 87 30.58 -16.41 -30.87
C GLY A 87 29.64 -15.32 -30.35
N THR A 88 28.68 -15.67 -29.50
CA THR A 88 27.73 -14.74 -28.88
C THR A 88 27.98 -14.65 -27.37
N LEU A 89 27.98 -13.43 -26.85
CA LEU A 89 28.03 -13.16 -25.41
C LEU A 89 26.60 -13.14 -24.85
N TYR A 90 26.27 -14.13 -24.02
CA TYR A 90 25.02 -14.19 -23.28
C TYR A 90 25.24 -13.69 -21.85
N ARG A 91 24.34 -12.85 -21.35
CA ARG A 91 24.35 -12.41 -19.96
C ARG A 91 23.16 -13.02 -19.24
N HIS A 92 23.42 -14.02 -18.40
CA HIS A 92 22.43 -14.63 -17.54
C HIS A 92 22.25 -13.76 -16.28
N ILE A 93 21.03 -13.57 -15.81
CA ILE A 93 20.74 -12.84 -14.56
C ILE A 93 20.02 -13.79 -13.61
N PHE A 94 20.58 -13.99 -12.41
CA PHE A 94 19.98 -14.78 -11.34
C PHE A 94 18.89 -13.95 -10.64
N TYR A 95 17.74 -13.80 -11.31
CA TYR A 95 16.68 -12.91 -10.87
C TYR A 95 16.06 -13.32 -9.52
N THR A 96 15.90 -14.63 -9.28
CA THR A 96 15.35 -15.14 -8.01
C THR A 96 16.21 -14.73 -6.82
N ASP A 97 17.51 -14.92 -6.93
CA ASP A 97 18.46 -14.62 -5.86
C ASP A 97 18.58 -13.11 -5.66
N LEU A 98 18.56 -12.36 -6.76
CA LEU A 98 18.54 -10.90 -6.74
C LEU A 98 17.32 -10.35 -6.00
N ILE A 99 16.12 -10.90 -6.24
CA ILE A 99 14.90 -10.51 -5.54
C ILE A 99 14.95 -10.91 -4.07
N ASP A 100 15.32 -12.15 -3.77
CA ASP A 100 15.33 -12.66 -2.40
C ASP A 100 16.31 -11.87 -1.51
N ASP A 101 17.52 -11.60 -2.01
CA ASP A 101 18.49 -10.77 -1.30
C ASP A 101 18.05 -9.31 -1.18
N SER A 102 17.35 -8.77 -2.19
CA SER A 102 16.77 -7.42 -2.09
C SER A 102 15.74 -7.33 -0.96
N LEU A 103 14.91 -8.37 -0.80
CA LEU A 103 13.91 -8.45 0.26
C LEU A 103 14.55 -8.66 1.64
N LYS A 104 15.58 -9.51 1.74
CA LYS A 104 16.38 -9.67 2.97
C LYS A 104 17.07 -8.36 3.38
N SER A 105 17.49 -7.55 2.43
CA SER A 105 18.08 -6.23 2.70
C SER A 105 17.09 -5.24 3.32
N MET A 106 15.78 -5.47 3.16
CA MET A 106 14.70 -4.68 3.73
C MET A 106 14.44 -5.06 5.19
N THR A 107 15.28 -4.52 6.07
CA THR A 107 15.16 -4.73 7.52
C THR A 107 13.90 -4.08 8.09
N LYS A 108 13.45 -4.57 9.26
CA LYS A 108 12.31 -3.99 10.00
C LYS A 108 12.44 -2.48 10.21
N ARG A 109 13.67 -1.98 10.40
CA ARG A 109 13.97 -0.54 10.52
C ARG A 109 13.66 0.20 9.23
N LYS A 110 14.15 -0.29 8.08
CA LYS A 110 13.87 0.32 6.77
C LYS A 110 12.38 0.34 6.47
N TRP A 111 11.67 -0.75 6.78
CA TRP A 111 10.20 -0.79 6.68
C TRP A 111 9.52 0.29 7.52
N LYS A 112 9.93 0.45 8.79
CA LYS A 112 9.41 1.49 9.68
C LYS A 112 9.69 2.89 9.13
N ASP A 113 10.89 3.11 8.57
CA ASP A 113 11.27 4.40 7.98
C ASP A 113 10.42 4.72 6.74
N LEU A 114 10.18 3.75 5.85
CA LEU A 114 9.30 3.92 4.68
C LEU A 114 7.86 4.26 5.09
N VAL A 115 7.30 3.52 6.06
CA VAL A 115 5.95 3.79 6.58
C VAL A 115 5.88 5.18 7.23
N SER A 116 6.92 5.58 7.96
CA SER A 116 6.97 6.92 8.58
C SER A 116 7.05 8.04 7.53
N ARG A 117 7.74 7.82 6.41
CA ARG A 117 7.78 8.77 5.29
C ARG A 117 6.41 8.92 4.66
N VAL A 118 5.74 7.80 4.36
CA VAL A 118 4.36 7.80 3.85
C VAL A 118 3.45 8.62 4.75
N ARG A 119 3.46 8.39 6.07
CA ARG A 119 2.64 9.16 7.02
C ARG A 119 2.94 10.66 6.98
N LYS A 120 4.22 11.05 6.99
CA LYS A 120 4.61 12.47 6.89
C LYS A 120 4.16 13.11 5.58
N THR A 121 4.23 12.36 4.49
CA THR A 121 3.82 12.83 3.17
C THR A 121 2.29 12.93 3.09
N GLU A 122 1.56 11.97 3.65
CA GLU A 122 0.11 12.04 3.84
C GLU A 122 -0.30 13.28 4.65
N ASP A 123 0.34 13.53 5.80
CA ASP A 123 0.12 14.72 6.63
C ASP A 123 0.39 16.04 5.89
N PHE A 124 1.29 16.04 4.90
CA PHE A 124 1.61 17.21 4.09
C PHE A 124 0.56 17.48 3.02
N PHE A 125 0.01 16.44 2.38
CA PHE A 125 -0.99 16.58 1.33
C PHE A 125 -2.43 16.70 1.84
N LEU A 126 -2.70 16.30 3.09
CA LEU A 126 -4.02 16.39 3.73
C LEU A 126 -4.20 17.64 4.63
N LYS A 127 -3.22 18.54 4.66
CA LYS A 127 -3.33 19.88 5.26
C LYS A 127 -3.67 20.92 4.20
#